data_AF-A0A937SN98-F1
#
_entry.id   AF-A0A937SN98-F1
#
_cell.length_a   1.000
_cell.length_b   1.000
_cell.length_c   1.000
_cell.angle_alpha   90.00
_cell.angle_beta   90.00
_cell.angle_gamma   90.00
#
_symmetry.space_group_name_H-M   'P 1'
#
loop_
_entity.id
_entity.type
_entity.pdbx_description
1 polymer ?
#
loop_
_entity_poly.entity_id
_entity_poly.type
_entity_poly.pdbx_seq_one_letter_code
_entity_poly.pdbx_strand_id
1 'polypeptide(L)'
;MAFVFRFLKSMLLVVLLAAGTSALAQTPGNGEPLTDGVAGEWQQILDRVSERLQNKRLSEEDRLLLRRQIEYVFQEAQEEAKKVREEAVSAAQLLAALGPGPKEGEPPEAGEIARKRQALTRHLTRIKGHIKQAEFSAVRAERLIQRMVKTQQSRLWDRLLKMEPSPLLPAVWAQAIPEFREIILAFLTAPIEWAQSDELAGRWKQSVWVVLGALVISILIGWPLRVWLLRRYGHVPSLEEPSYARRLLAAVVEGVARGLLPSLAVVAVLVVMLSLGLLDGLFGAIVTVAITNLVIFVVVAALANAAFTPHLPNWRVTNFSDESSKRASHRIIALTAVFAITNTLS
;
A
#
# COMPACT_ATOMS: atom_id res chain seq x y z
N MET A 1 -27.51 19.88 20.49
CA MET A 1 -26.26 19.12 20.68
C MET A 1 -26.34 17.62 20.42
N ALA A 2 -27.50 16.95 20.54
CA ALA A 2 -27.62 15.52 20.22
C ALA A 2 -27.60 15.18 18.70
N PHE A 3 -27.90 16.18 17.85
CA PHE A 3 -27.94 16.02 16.39
C PHE A 3 -26.54 15.96 15.76
N VAL A 4 -25.61 16.80 16.26
CA VAL A 4 -24.22 16.85 15.77
C VAL A 4 -23.45 15.58 16.09
N PHE A 5 -23.70 14.98 17.27
CA PHE A 5 -23.07 13.72 17.68
C PHE A 5 -23.61 12.49 16.91
N ARG A 6 -24.88 12.53 16.45
CA ARG A 6 -25.44 11.52 15.53
C ARG A 6 -24.91 11.69 14.12
N PHE A 7 -24.74 12.94 13.66
CA PHE A 7 -24.20 13.25 12.33
C PHE A 7 -22.75 12.80 12.20
N LEU A 8 -21.90 13.08 13.19
CA LEU A 8 -20.48 12.68 13.21
C LEU A 8 -20.29 11.15 13.24
N LYS A 9 -21.14 10.43 14.00
CA LYS A 9 -21.13 8.96 14.03
C LYS A 9 -21.64 8.34 12.73
N SER A 10 -22.63 8.96 12.07
CA SER A 10 -23.11 8.49 10.76
C SER A 10 -22.10 8.74 9.66
N MET A 11 -21.37 9.86 9.70
CA MET A 11 -20.32 10.18 8.72
C MET A 11 -19.11 9.24 8.85
N LEU A 12 -18.71 8.89 10.09
CA LEU A 12 -17.62 7.94 10.33
C LEU A 12 -18.01 6.51 9.90
N LEU A 13 -19.29 6.13 10.01
CA LEU A 13 -19.79 4.83 9.57
C LEU A 13 -19.94 4.75 8.04
N VAL A 14 -20.33 5.84 7.37
CA VAL A 14 -20.45 5.91 5.90
C VAL A 14 -19.07 5.93 5.22
N VAL A 15 -18.07 6.58 5.84
CA VAL A 15 -16.69 6.57 5.33
C VAL A 15 -16.01 5.21 5.54
N LEU A 16 -16.34 4.47 6.60
CA LEU A 16 -15.84 3.09 6.79
C LEU A 16 -16.56 2.04 5.93
N LEU A 17 -17.83 2.26 5.55
CA LEU A 17 -18.53 1.35 4.62
C LEU A 17 -18.19 1.62 3.15
N ALA A 18 -17.83 2.86 2.78
CA ALA A 18 -17.48 3.22 1.41
C ALA A 18 -16.04 2.84 1.01
N ALA A 19 -15.15 2.56 1.97
CA ALA A 19 -13.78 2.11 1.71
C ALA A 19 -13.67 0.58 1.47
N GLY A 20 -14.77 -0.17 1.61
CA GLY A 20 -14.79 -1.63 1.53
C GLY A 20 -15.37 -2.24 0.25
N THR A 21 -15.85 -1.45 -0.72
CA THR A 21 -16.64 -1.99 -1.85
C THR A 21 -16.20 -1.52 -3.25
N SER A 22 -14.97 -1.01 -3.41
CA SER A 22 -14.47 -0.53 -4.71
C SER A 22 -13.29 -1.34 -5.26
N ALA A 23 -13.21 -2.63 -4.93
CA ALA A 23 -12.33 -3.58 -5.60
C ALA A 23 -13.05 -4.92 -5.74
N LEU A 24 -13.09 -5.45 -6.96
CA LEU A 24 -13.75 -6.68 -7.42
C LEU A 24 -15.17 -6.50 -7.98
N ALA A 25 -15.25 -5.98 -9.20
CA ALA A 25 -16.26 -6.38 -10.17
C ALA A 25 -15.76 -6.09 -11.59
N GLN A 26 -14.75 -6.82 -12.04
CA GLN A 26 -14.58 -7.07 -13.47
C GLN A 26 -15.33 -8.37 -13.75
N THR A 27 -16.50 -8.22 -14.35
CA THR A 27 -17.28 -9.30 -14.93
C THR A 27 -16.40 -10.01 -15.97
N PRO A 28 -16.24 -11.34 -15.94
CA PRO A 28 -15.59 -12.05 -17.03
C PRO A 28 -16.43 -11.78 -18.29
N GLY A 29 -15.79 -11.22 -19.32
CA GLY A 29 -16.42 -11.00 -20.61
C GLY A 29 -17.02 -12.30 -21.11
N ASN A 30 -18.29 -12.23 -21.54
CA ASN A 30 -18.96 -13.31 -22.23
C ASN A 30 -18.05 -13.84 -23.33
N GLY A 31 -17.93 -15.18 -23.42
CA GLY A 31 -17.15 -15.86 -24.44
C GLY A 31 -17.72 -15.62 -25.84
N GLU A 32 -17.41 -14.46 -26.41
CA GLU A 32 -17.47 -14.29 -27.85
C GLU A 32 -16.33 -15.10 -28.47
N PRO A 33 -16.59 -15.91 -29.50
CA PRO A 33 -15.53 -16.61 -30.20
C PRO A 33 -14.52 -15.58 -30.70
N LEU A 34 -13.22 -15.84 -30.49
CA LEU A 34 -12.10 -15.06 -31.02
C LEU A 34 -12.41 -14.52 -32.42
N THR A 35 -12.79 -13.25 -32.48
CA THR A 35 -12.76 -12.52 -33.73
C THR A 35 -11.30 -12.24 -34.06
N ASP A 36 -10.93 -12.14 -35.34
CA ASP A 36 -9.56 -11.81 -35.75
C ASP A 36 -9.00 -10.55 -35.04
N GLY A 37 -9.89 -9.69 -34.50
CA GLY A 37 -9.55 -8.53 -33.68
C GLY A 37 -8.87 -8.86 -32.34
N VAL A 38 -9.37 -9.83 -31.57
CA VAL A 38 -8.87 -10.09 -30.19
C VAL A 38 -7.43 -10.61 -30.20
N ALA A 39 -7.10 -11.52 -31.13
CA ALA A 39 -5.73 -11.99 -31.31
C ALA A 39 -4.79 -10.85 -31.74
N GLY A 40 -5.27 -9.92 -32.57
CA GLY A 40 -4.56 -8.70 -32.95
C GLY A 40 -4.30 -7.76 -31.77
N GLU A 41 -5.28 -7.57 -30.89
CA GLU A 41 -5.14 -6.76 -29.68
C GLU A 41 -4.07 -7.32 -28.73
N TRP A 42 -4.07 -8.63 -28.50
CA TRP A 42 -3.03 -9.29 -27.71
C TRP A 42 -1.64 -9.06 -28.30
N GLN A 43 -1.50 -9.19 -29.63
CA GLN A 43 -0.23 -8.91 -30.29
C GLN A 43 0.22 -7.47 -30.10
N GLN A 44 -0.68 -6.49 -30.25
CA GLN A 44 -0.37 -5.07 -30.00
C GLN A 44 0.04 -4.80 -28.55
N ILE A 45 -0.61 -5.44 -27.57
CA ILE A 45 -0.20 -5.34 -26.17
C ILE A 45 1.21 -5.90 -25.99
N LEU A 46 1.48 -7.10 -26.49
CA LEU A 46 2.79 -7.74 -26.38
C LEU A 46 3.89 -6.97 -27.14
N ASP A 47 3.56 -6.32 -28.27
CA ASP A 47 4.46 -5.45 -29.02
C ASP A 47 4.84 -4.21 -28.20
N ARG A 48 3.85 -3.49 -27.65
CA ARG A 48 4.09 -2.33 -26.79
C ARG A 48 4.89 -2.68 -25.55
N VAL A 49 4.58 -3.83 -24.92
CA VAL A 49 5.35 -4.29 -23.75
C VAL A 49 6.78 -4.64 -24.14
N SER A 50 6.97 -5.34 -25.27
CA SER A 50 8.30 -5.67 -25.79
C SER A 50 9.14 -4.42 -26.06
N GLU A 51 8.57 -3.39 -26.66
CA GLU A 51 9.25 -2.12 -26.92
C GLU A 51 9.63 -1.41 -25.63
N ARG A 52 8.68 -1.27 -24.68
CA ARG A 52 8.96 -0.64 -23.39
C ARG A 52 10.03 -1.40 -22.60
N LEU A 53 10.03 -2.74 -22.65
CA LEU A 53 11.01 -3.59 -21.97
C LEU A 53 12.46 -3.37 -22.48
N GLN A 54 12.64 -2.88 -23.71
CA GLN A 54 13.96 -2.52 -24.24
C GLN A 54 14.52 -1.24 -23.60
N ASN A 55 13.65 -0.37 -23.07
CA ASN A 55 14.09 0.83 -22.39
C ASN A 55 14.77 0.48 -21.05
N LYS A 56 16.05 0.82 -20.92
CA LYS A 56 16.84 0.51 -19.72
C LYS A 56 16.35 1.27 -18.47
N ARG A 57 15.63 2.39 -18.63
CA ARG A 57 15.20 3.29 -17.54
C ARG A 57 13.71 3.14 -17.18
N LEU A 58 13.26 1.91 -16.92
CA LEU A 58 11.90 1.66 -16.42
C LEU A 58 11.81 1.81 -14.89
N SER A 59 10.83 2.59 -14.42
CA SER A 59 10.45 2.65 -13.00
C SER A 59 10.03 1.25 -12.48
N GLU A 60 10.03 1.05 -11.15
CA GLU A 60 9.47 -0.17 -10.55
C GLU A 60 7.96 -0.28 -10.82
N GLU A 61 7.24 0.84 -10.75
CA GLU A 61 5.79 0.89 -11.01
C GLU A 61 5.45 0.51 -12.46
N ASP A 62 6.20 1.05 -13.43
CA ASP A 62 6.05 0.71 -14.85
C ASP A 62 6.30 -0.78 -15.09
N ARG A 63 7.27 -1.38 -14.41
CA ARG A 63 7.57 -2.81 -14.54
C ARG A 63 6.44 -3.68 -14.01
N LEU A 64 5.85 -3.33 -12.88
CA LEU A 64 4.68 -4.03 -12.34
C LEU A 64 3.48 -3.91 -13.29
N LEU A 65 3.29 -2.75 -13.91
CA LEU A 65 2.25 -2.55 -14.91
C LEU A 65 2.47 -3.41 -16.16
N LEU A 66 3.68 -3.41 -16.73
CA LEU A 66 4.03 -4.26 -17.87
C LEU A 66 3.84 -5.73 -17.57
N ARG A 67 4.25 -6.19 -16.37
CA ARG A 67 4.07 -7.57 -15.93
C ARG A 67 2.59 -7.96 -15.90
N ARG A 68 1.73 -7.12 -15.32
CA ARG A 68 0.28 -7.35 -15.30
C ARG A 68 -0.32 -7.43 -16.70
N GLN A 69 0.13 -6.60 -17.63
CA GLN A 69 -0.33 -6.67 -19.03
C GLN A 69 0.07 -7.97 -19.71
N ILE A 70 1.28 -8.47 -19.47
CA ILE A 70 1.72 -9.77 -20.02
C ILE A 70 0.92 -10.92 -19.39
N GLU A 71 0.72 -10.89 -18.07
CA GLU A 71 -0.05 -11.91 -17.33
C GLU A 71 -1.50 -11.93 -17.79
N TYR A 72 -2.12 -10.77 -18.03
CA TYR A 72 -3.46 -10.67 -18.61
C TYR A 72 -3.54 -11.39 -19.96
N VAL A 73 -2.66 -11.05 -20.92
CA VAL A 73 -2.67 -11.68 -22.24
C VAL A 73 -2.41 -13.19 -22.15
N PHE A 74 -1.52 -13.62 -21.26
CA PHE A 74 -1.22 -15.04 -21.07
C PHE A 74 -2.45 -15.82 -20.59
N GLN A 75 -3.13 -15.33 -19.56
CA GLN A 75 -4.32 -16.00 -19.00
C GLN A 75 -5.46 -16.02 -20.01
N GLU A 76 -5.78 -14.86 -20.59
CA GLU A 76 -6.88 -14.74 -21.55
C GLU A 76 -6.67 -15.65 -22.77
N ALA A 77 -5.44 -15.67 -23.32
CA ALA A 77 -5.12 -16.52 -24.45
C ALA A 77 -5.21 -18.02 -24.12
N GLN A 78 -4.86 -18.44 -22.91
CA GLN A 78 -5.01 -19.84 -22.51
C GLN A 78 -6.47 -20.24 -22.29
N GLU A 79 -7.23 -19.41 -21.59
CA GLU A 79 -8.65 -19.66 -21.34
C GLU A 79 -9.42 -19.76 -22.65
N GLU A 80 -9.13 -18.86 -23.58
CA GLU A 80 -9.78 -18.84 -24.88
C GLU A 80 -9.35 -20.01 -25.78
N ALA A 81 -8.06 -20.35 -25.81
CA ALA A 81 -7.60 -21.56 -26.50
C ALA A 81 -8.28 -22.82 -25.97
N LYS A 82 -8.56 -22.89 -24.65
CA LYS A 82 -9.28 -24.00 -24.03
C LYS A 82 -10.73 -24.05 -24.49
N LYS A 83 -11.48 -22.93 -24.43
CA LYS A 83 -12.87 -22.85 -24.91
C LYS A 83 -12.99 -23.26 -26.38
N VAL A 84 -12.17 -22.67 -27.24
CA VAL A 84 -12.19 -22.94 -28.69
C VAL A 84 -11.77 -24.39 -29.01
N ARG A 85 -10.91 -25.01 -28.17
CA ARG A 85 -10.56 -26.43 -28.31
C ARG A 85 -11.75 -27.35 -28.00
N GLU A 86 -12.61 -26.99 -27.05
CA GLU A 86 -13.84 -27.75 -26.77
C GLU A 86 -14.81 -27.69 -27.97
N GLU A 87 -14.95 -26.54 -28.61
CA GLU A 87 -15.70 -26.39 -29.87
C GLU A 87 -15.08 -27.16 -31.04
N ALA A 88 -13.75 -27.20 -31.13
CA ALA A 88 -13.05 -27.97 -32.17
C ALA A 88 -13.35 -29.47 -32.04
N VAL A 89 -13.46 -29.99 -30.81
CA VAL A 89 -13.79 -31.39 -30.53
C VAL A 89 -15.22 -31.69 -30.98
N SER A 90 -16.20 -30.83 -30.67
CA SER A 90 -17.58 -31.03 -31.10
C SER A 90 -17.73 -30.97 -32.62
N ALA A 91 -17.08 -30.01 -33.29
CA ALA A 91 -17.06 -29.92 -34.75
C ALA A 91 -16.40 -31.14 -35.41
N ALA A 92 -15.33 -31.68 -34.81
CA ALA A 92 -14.67 -32.89 -35.28
C ALA A 92 -15.57 -34.13 -35.15
N GLN A 93 -16.34 -34.24 -34.06
CA GLN A 93 -17.31 -35.31 -33.87
C GLN A 93 -18.44 -35.26 -34.90
N LEU A 94 -18.97 -34.06 -35.19
CA LEU A 94 -19.97 -33.87 -36.24
C LEU A 94 -19.44 -34.24 -37.63
N LEU A 95 -18.19 -33.90 -37.92
CA LEU A 95 -17.53 -34.29 -39.18
C LEU A 95 -17.31 -35.81 -39.24
N ALA A 96 -16.95 -36.44 -38.13
CA ALA A 96 -16.78 -37.89 -38.04
C ALA A 96 -18.11 -38.65 -38.20
N ALA A 97 -19.21 -38.10 -37.70
CA ALA A 97 -20.55 -38.67 -37.85
C ALA A 97 -21.05 -38.70 -39.30
N LEU A 98 -20.51 -37.84 -40.18
CA LEU A 98 -20.76 -37.89 -41.63
C LEU A 98 -20.02 -39.04 -42.33
N GLY A 99 -19.16 -39.77 -41.63
CA GLY A 99 -18.34 -40.86 -42.19
C GLY A 99 -17.14 -40.37 -43.02
N PRO A 100 -16.29 -41.29 -43.51
CA PRO A 100 -15.21 -40.94 -44.43
C PRO A 100 -15.76 -40.42 -45.76
N GLY A 101 -15.03 -39.50 -46.41
CA GLY A 101 -15.38 -39.05 -47.76
C GLY A 101 -15.19 -40.16 -48.80
N PRO A 102 -15.73 -40.00 -50.01
CA PRO A 102 -15.63 -41.00 -51.07
C PRO A 102 -14.17 -41.15 -51.47
N LYS A 103 -13.70 -42.40 -51.56
CA LYS A 103 -12.36 -42.70 -52.06
C LYS A 103 -12.30 -42.50 -53.57
N GLU A 104 -11.09 -42.37 -54.10
CA GLU A 104 -10.84 -42.26 -55.54
C GLU A 104 -11.44 -43.48 -56.26
N GLY A 105 -12.50 -43.27 -57.05
CA GLY A 105 -13.26 -44.32 -57.75
C GLY A 105 -14.62 -44.72 -57.14
N GLU A 106 -15.01 -44.18 -55.98
CA GLU A 106 -16.35 -44.39 -55.40
C GLU A 106 -17.42 -43.44 -55.98
N PRO A 107 -18.72 -43.82 -55.98
CA PRO A 107 -19.78 -42.94 -56.46
C PRO A 107 -19.81 -41.62 -55.68
N PRO A 108 -20.06 -40.48 -56.37
CA PRO A 108 -20.03 -39.17 -55.74
C PRO A 108 -21.04 -39.08 -54.59
N GLU A 109 -20.62 -38.48 -53.47
CA GLU A 109 -21.49 -38.20 -52.33
C GLU A 109 -22.75 -37.42 -52.76
N ALA A 110 -23.86 -37.65 -52.07
CA ALA A 110 -25.06 -36.82 -52.24
C ALA A 110 -24.70 -35.34 -52.00
N GLY A 111 -25.12 -34.44 -52.91
CA GLY A 111 -24.65 -33.04 -52.93
C GLY A 111 -24.84 -32.28 -51.62
N GLU A 112 -25.88 -32.60 -50.85
CA GLU A 112 -26.14 -32.02 -49.52
C GLU A 112 -25.12 -32.48 -48.45
N ILE A 113 -24.66 -33.74 -48.50
CA ILE A 113 -23.64 -34.29 -47.60
C ILE A 113 -22.28 -33.67 -47.91
N ALA A 114 -21.92 -33.59 -49.19
CA ALA A 114 -20.67 -32.96 -49.64
C ALA A 114 -20.60 -31.48 -49.19
N ARG A 115 -21.70 -30.72 -49.33
CA ARG A 115 -21.82 -29.33 -48.83
C ARG A 115 -21.62 -29.23 -47.32
N LYS A 116 -22.28 -30.10 -46.53
CA LYS A 116 -22.13 -30.15 -45.07
C LYS A 116 -20.71 -30.50 -44.63
N ARG A 117 -20.09 -31.51 -45.27
CA ARG A 117 -18.69 -31.89 -45.03
C ARG A 117 -17.75 -30.72 -45.29
N GLN A 118 -17.93 -30.03 -46.42
CA GLN A 118 -17.11 -28.87 -46.77
C GLN A 118 -17.27 -27.72 -45.78
N ALA A 119 -18.51 -27.41 -45.36
CA ALA A 119 -18.79 -26.38 -44.37
C ALA A 119 -18.14 -26.68 -43.00
N LEU A 120 -18.30 -27.91 -42.50
CA LEU A 120 -17.69 -28.34 -41.23
C LEU A 120 -16.15 -28.35 -41.32
N THR A 121 -15.58 -28.80 -42.43
CA THR A 121 -14.12 -28.80 -42.63
C THR A 121 -13.54 -27.38 -42.65
N ARG A 122 -14.23 -26.44 -43.32
CA ARG A 122 -13.84 -25.03 -43.33
C ARG A 122 -13.92 -24.41 -41.94
N HIS A 123 -15.00 -24.69 -41.21
CA HIS A 123 -15.18 -24.23 -39.84
C HIS A 123 -14.10 -24.77 -38.89
N LEU A 124 -13.82 -26.07 -38.96
CA LEU A 124 -12.82 -26.74 -38.15
C LEU A 124 -11.40 -26.22 -38.45
N THR A 125 -11.08 -25.97 -39.73
CA THR A 125 -9.82 -25.34 -40.13
C THR A 125 -9.68 -23.93 -39.54
N ARG A 126 -10.77 -23.14 -39.55
CA ARG A 126 -10.80 -21.79 -38.98
C ARG A 126 -10.56 -21.80 -37.47
N ILE A 127 -11.32 -22.62 -36.73
CA ILE A 127 -11.18 -22.81 -35.28
C ILE A 127 -9.77 -23.28 -34.91
N LYS A 128 -9.18 -24.23 -35.65
CA LYS A 128 -7.78 -24.65 -35.44
C LYS A 128 -6.78 -23.50 -35.67
N GLY A 129 -7.07 -22.60 -36.61
CA GLY A 129 -6.30 -21.37 -36.80
C GLY A 129 -6.34 -20.47 -35.56
N HIS A 130 -7.52 -20.25 -34.98
CA HIS A 130 -7.70 -19.46 -33.76
C HIS A 130 -6.96 -20.06 -32.56
N ILE A 131 -7.03 -21.38 -32.36
CA ILE A 131 -6.27 -22.06 -31.30
C ILE A 131 -4.77 -21.78 -31.44
N LYS A 132 -4.22 -21.90 -32.65
CA LYS A 132 -2.79 -21.63 -32.89
C LYS A 132 -2.42 -20.17 -32.64
N GLN A 133 -3.28 -19.22 -32.98
CA GLN A 133 -3.04 -17.81 -32.70
C GLN A 133 -3.03 -17.51 -31.20
N ALA A 134 -3.98 -18.07 -30.44
CA ALA A 134 -4.04 -17.93 -29.00
C ALA A 134 -2.82 -18.57 -28.31
N GLU A 135 -2.47 -19.81 -28.68
CA GLU A 135 -1.26 -20.48 -28.20
C GLU A 135 0.01 -19.68 -28.52
N PHE A 136 0.10 -19.10 -29.71
CA PHE A 136 1.22 -18.23 -30.09
C PHE A 136 1.33 -16.99 -29.19
N SER A 137 0.21 -16.31 -28.91
CA SER A 137 0.17 -15.16 -28.00
C SER A 137 0.57 -15.55 -26.57
N ALA A 138 0.09 -16.69 -26.06
CA ALA A 138 0.47 -17.19 -24.75
C ALA A 138 1.99 -17.50 -24.66
N VAL A 139 2.56 -18.21 -25.63
CA VAL A 139 4.00 -18.49 -25.69
C VAL A 139 4.82 -17.21 -25.78
N ARG A 140 4.33 -16.22 -26.55
CA ARG A 140 4.99 -14.92 -26.66
C ARG A 140 4.97 -14.14 -25.34
N ALA A 141 3.85 -14.16 -24.63
CA ALA A 141 3.72 -13.58 -23.30
C ALA A 141 4.70 -14.24 -22.31
N GLU A 142 4.76 -15.57 -22.28
CA GLU A 142 5.69 -16.31 -21.42
C GLU A 142 7.16 -15.94 -21.70
N ARG A 143 7.55 -15.85 -22.98
CA ARG A 143 8.90 -15.40 -23.38
C ARG A 143 9.22 -14.00 -22.87
N LEU A 144 8.26 -13.09 -22.83
CA LEU A 144 8.46 -11.74 -22.29
C LEU A 144 8.64 -11.75 -20.76
N ILE A 145 7.88 -12.58 -20.04
CA ILE A 145 8.08 -12.79 -18.59
C ILE A 145 9.49 -13.31 -18.32
N GLN A 146 9.92 -14.34 -19.05
CA GLN A 146 11.26 -14.92 -18.90
C GLN A 146 12.37 -13.89 -19.18
N ARG A 147 12.21 -13.02 -20.20
CA ARG A 147 13.14 -11.91 -20.47
C ARG A 147 13.19 -10.93 -19.29
N MET A 148 12.04 -10.53 -18.76
CA MET A 148 11.98 -9.61 -17.62
C MET A 148 12.70 -10.19 -16.40
N VAL A 149 12.47 -11.47 -16.07
CA VAL A 149 13.15 -12.16 -14.97
C VAL A 149 14.65 -12.22 -15.20
N LYS A 150 15.10 -12.58 -16.41
CA LYS A 150 16.55 -12.61 -16.74
C LYS A 150 17.20 -11.23 -16.60
N THR A 151 16.55 -10.17 -17.05
CA THR A 151 17.07 -8.79 -16.90
C THR A 151 17.12 -8.35 -15.43
N GLN A 152 16.15 -8.75 -14.61
CA GLN A 152 16.18 -8.47 -13.17
C GLN A 152 17.33 -9.20 -12.48
N GLN A 153 17.48 -10.49 -12.78
CA GLN A 153 18.60 -11.28 -12.27
C GLN A 153 19.94 -10.70 -12.69
N SER A 154 20.11 -10.32 -13.97
CA SER A 154 21.37 -9.73 -14.43
C SER A 154 21.67 -8.41 -13.70
N ARG A 155 20.67 -7.55 -13.47
CA ARG A 155 20.84 -6.30 -12.71
C ARG A 155 21.13 -6.56 -11.22
N LEU A 156 20.60 -7.62 -10.65
CA LEU A 156 20.89 -8.02 -9.28
C LEU A 156 22.33 -8.52 -9.20
N TRP A 157 22.74 -9.41 -10.11
CA TRP A 157 24.12 -9.87 -10.23
C TRP A 157 25.08 -8.71 -10.48
N ASP A 158 24.77 -7.78 -11.37
CA ASP A 158 25.56 -6.58 -11.61
C ASP A 158 25.70 -5.72 -10.34
N ARG A 159 24.67 -5.65 -9.50
CA ARG A 159 24.71 -4.93 -8.22
C ARG A 159 25.46 -5.69 -7.12
N LEU A 160 25.39 -7.02 -7.10
CA LEU A 160 26.11 -7.85 -6.13
C LEU A 160 27.59 -8.00 -6.51
N LEU A 161 27.92 -8.05 -7.80
CA LEU A 161 29.28 -8.19 -8.33
C LEU A 161 30.01 -6.84 -8.46
N LYS A 162 29.28 -5.74 -8.60
CA LYS A 162 29.84 -4.42 -8.31
C LYS A 162 30.02 -4.33 -6.81
N MET A 163 31.23 -4.61 -6.34
CA MET A 163 31.68 -4.16 -5.03
C MET A 163 31.50 -2.64 -4.98
N GLU A 164 30.37 -2.19 -4.42
CA GLU A 164 30.26 -0.82 -3.98
C GLU A 164 31.42 -0.56 -3.02
N PRO A 165 32.14 0.56 -3.19
CA PRO A 165 33.30 0.83 -2.36
C PRO A 165 32.82 0.81 -0.91
N SER A 166 33.45 -0.03 -0.11
CA SER A 166 33.05 -0.28 1.27
C SER A 166 32.79 1.04 2.00
N PRO A 167 31.67 1.19 2.74
CA PRO A 167 31.36 2.40 3.50
C PRO A 167 32.40 2.69 4.60
N LEU A 168 33.37 1.79 4.80
CA LEU A 168 34.51 1.95 5.70
C LEU A 168 35.74 2.57 5.01
N LEU A 169 35.72 2.80 3.69
CA LEU A 169 36.84 3.38 2.95
C LEU A 169 36.82 4.92 3.07
N PRO A 170 37.92 5.56 3.52
CA PRO A 170 38.00 7.02 3.64
C PRO A 170 37.73 7.80 2.34
N ALA A 171 38.02 7.19 1.18
CA ALA A 171 37.77 7.79 -0.13
C ALA A 171 36.27 7.96 -0.45
N VAL A 172 35.41 7.09 0.09
CA VAL A 172 33.94 7.21 -0.06
C VAL A 172 33.43 8.39 0.77
N TRP A 173 33.94 8.54 1.98
CA TRP A 173 33.65 9.70 2.82
C TRP A 173 34.18 11.01 2.23
N ALA A 174 35.38 11.02 1.65
CA ALA A 174 35.93 12.20 1.00
C ALA A 174 35.05 12.73 -0.15
N GLN A 175 34.33 11.85 -0.84
CA GLN A 175 33.38 12.22 -1.91
C GLN A 175 31.98 12.56 -1.37
N ALA A 176 31.56 11.97 -0.24
CA ALA A 176 30.25 12.23 0.38
C ALA A 176 30.24 13.48 1.27
N ILE A 177 31.37 13.88 1.86
CA ILE A 177 31.48 15.05 2.76
C ILE A 177 30.95 16.35 2.14
N PRO A 178 31.21 16.70 0.87
CA PRO A 178 30.65 17.89 0.24
C PRO A 178 29.11 17.87 0.17
N GLU A 179 28.52 16.73 -0.18
CA GLU A 179 27.06 16.54 -0.25
C GLU A 179 26.43 16.60 1.16
N PHE A 180 27.09 15.98 2.15
CA PHE A 180 26.69 16.10 3.55
C PHE A 180 26.81 17.54 4.07
N ARG A 181 27.81 18.31 3.63
CA ARG A 181 27.97 19.71 4.02
C ARG A 181 26.80 20.55 3.55
N GLU A 182 26.33 20.36 2.33
CA GLU A 182 25.15 21.08 1.82
C GLU A 182 23.89 20.72 2.59
N ILE A 183 23.69 19.44 2.92
CA ILE A 183 22.56 18.98 3.73
C ILE A 183 22.63 19.54 5.16
N ILE A 184 23.82 19.50 5.79
CA ILE A 184 24.03 20.03 7.14
C ILE A 184 23.85 21.56 7.15
N LEU A 185 24.38 22.26 6.16
CA LEU A 185 24.20 23.70 6.05
C LEU A 185 22.73 24.05 5.82
N ALA A 186 22.06 23.37 4.88
CA ALA A 186 20.63 23.56 4.64
C ALA A 186 19.80 23.24 5.89
N PHE A 187 20.17 22.24 6.68
CA PHE A 187 19.52 21.93 7.96
C PHE A 187 19.75 23.04 9.01
N LEU A 188 20.97 23.59 9.09
CA LEU A 188 21.32 24.66 10.02
C LEU A 188 20.75 26.02 9.61
N THR A 189 20.61 26.29 8.31
CA THR A 189 20.06 27.54 7.78
C THR A 189 18.55 27.48 7.59
N ALA A 190 17.94 26.30 7.51
CA ALA A 190 16.50 26.11 7.37
C ALA A 190 15.64 26.93 8.36
N PRO A 191 15.95 27.01 9.67
CA PRO A 191 15.20 27.87 10.60
C PRO A 191 15.35 29.37 10.30
N ILE A 192 16.52 29.80 9.84
CA ILE A 192 16.84 31.20 9.53
C ILE A 192 16.15 31.61 8.22
N GLU A 193 16.25 30.77 7.18
CA GLU A 193 15.57 30.98 5.89
C GLU A 193 14.05 31.00 6.05
N TRP A 194 13.50 30.09 6.85
CA TRP A 194 12.08 30.09 7.19
C TRP A 194 11.67 31.39 7.90
N ALA A 195 12.47 31.88 8.85
CA ALA A 195 12.18 33.12 9.59
C ALA A 195 12.33 34.39 8.74
N GLN A 196 13.22 34.38 7.73
CA GLN A 196 13.48 35.50 6.83
C GLN A 196 12.58 35.51 5.58
N SER A 197 11.81 34.45 5.35
CA SER A 197 10.92 34.39 4.20
C SER A 197 9.69 35.30 4.38
N ASP A 198 9.63 36.36 3.57
CA ASP A 198 8.52 37.33 3.60
C ASP A 198 7.16 36.69 3.32
N GLU A 199 7.14 35.65 2.48
CA GLU A 199 5.93 34.88 2.15
C GLU A 199 5.39 34.12 3.37
N LEU A 200 6.23 33.38 4.09
CA LEU A 200 5.79 32.65 5.29
C LEU A 200 5.46 33.63 6.41
N ALA A 201 6.23 34.72 6.59
CA ALA A 201 5.93 35.75 7.57
C ALA A 201 4.53 36.38 7.35
N GLY A 202 4.14 36.58 6.08
CA GLY A 202 2.79 37.00 5.70
C GLY A 202 1.72 35.98 6.07
N ARG A 203 1.92 34.71 5.68
CA ARG A 203 1.00 33.60 6.01
C ARG A 203 0.86 33.40 7.52
N TRP A 204 1.94 33.51 8.28
CA TRP A 204 1.96 33.42 9.74
C TRP A 204 1.16 34.53 10.40
N LYS A 205 1.34 35.79 9.99
CA LYS A 205 0.56 36.92 10.54
C LYS A 205 -0.93 36.77 10.29
N GLN A 206 -1.32 36.27 9.11
CA GLN A 206 -2.72 36.04 8.76
C GLN A 206 -3.33 34.84 9.51
N SER A 207 -2.52 33.80 9.74
CA SER A 207 -2.98 32.52 10.27
C SER A 207 -2.81 32.34 11.78
N VAL A 208 -2.10 33.25 12.45
CA VAL A 208 -1.79 33.13 13.89
C VAL A 208 -3.05 32.97 14.74
N TRP A 209 -4.14 33.66 14.40
CA TRP A 209 -5.41 33.56 15.11
C TRP A 209 -6.11 32.22 14.89
N VAL A 210 -5.96 31.62 13.71
CA VAL A 210 -6.51 30.29 13.40
C VAL A 210 -5.75 29.22 14.15
N VAL A 211 -4.41 29.30 14.19
CA VAL A 211 -3.56 28.37 14.96
C VAL A 211 -3.81 28.51 16.45
N LEU A 212 -3.90 29.74 16.97
CA LEU A 212 -4.25 30.01 18.37
C LEU A 212 -5.65 29.48 18.69
N GLY A 213 -6.63 29.70 17.81
CA GLY A 213 -7.97 29.16 17.93
C GLY A 213 -7.98 27.64 17.99
N ALA A 214 -7.24 26.97 17.10
CA ALA A 214 -7.10 25.51 17.10
C ALA A 214 -6.47 24.99 18.39
N LEU A 215 -5.42 25.66 18.90
CA LEU A 215 -4.80 25.32 20.18
C LEU A 215 -5.78 25.44 21.35
N VAL A 216 -6.49 26.58 21.42
CA VAL A 216 -7.49 26.84 22.47
C VAL A 216 -8.61 25.82 22.40
N ILE A 217 -9.14 25.51 21.21
CA ILE A 217 -10.19 24.49 21.01
C ILE A 217 -9.69 23.11 21.45
N SER A 218 -8.49 22.72 21.04
CA SER A 218 -7.88 21.45 21.44
C SER A 218 -7.72 21.32 22.96
N ILE A 219 -7.34 22.40 23.65
CA ILE A 219 -7.25 22.41 25.12
C ILE A 219 -8.64 22.38 25.75
N LEU A 220 -9.59 23.18 25.25
CA LEU A 220 -10.96 23.25 25.75
C LEU A 220 -11.71 21.94 25.60
N ILE A 221 -11.40 21.13 24.59
CA ILE A 221 -11.99 19.79 24.41
C ILE A 221 -11.18 18.74 25.17
N GLY A 222 -9.85 18.76 25.02
CA GLY A 222 -8.96 17.74 25.55
C GLY A 222 -8.86 17.75 27.07
N TRP A 223 -8.82 18.93 27.69
CA TRP A 223 -8.67 19.05 29.14
C TRP A 223 -9.90 18.56 29.93
N PRO A 224 -11.15 18.97 29.61
CA PRO A 224 -12.31 18.46 30.31
C PRO A 224 -12.52 16.96 30.06
N LEU A 225 -12.26 16.48 28.84
CA LEU A 225 -12.34 15.06 28.52
C LEU A 225 -11.32 14.26 29.35
N ARG A 226 -10.08 14.76 29.47
CA ARG A 226 -9.04 14.16 30.33
C ARG A 226 -9.48 14.12 31.79
N VAL A 227 -9.95 15.24 32.34
CA VAL A 227 -10.39 15.33 33.74
C VAL A 227 -11.60 14.43 34.00
N TRP A 228 -12.57 14.39 33.09
CA TRP A 228 -13.73 13.51 33.18
C TRP A 228 -13.34 12.04 33.14
N LEU A 229 -12.47 11.66 32.21
CA LEU A 229 -12.01 10.27 32.06
C LEU A 229 -11.25 9.79 33.31
N LEU A 230 -10.36 10.63 33.85
CA LEU A 230 -9.63 10.35 35.08
C LEU A 230 -10.52 10.35 36.33
N ARG A 231 -11.53 11.23 36.42
CA ARG A 231 -12.46 11.24 37.56
C ARG A 231 -13.45 10.07 37.53
N ARG A 232 -13.86 9.63 36.35
CA ARG A 232 -14.88 8.57 36.20
C ARG A 232 -14.28 7.17 36.20
N TYR A 233 -13.12 7.00 35.59
CA TYR A 233 -12.50 5.69 35.33
C TYR A 233 -11.03 5.62 35.75
N GLY A 234 -10.46 6.68 36.33
CA GLY A 234 -9.12 6.67 36.89
C GLY A 234 -9.07 6.02 38.29
N HIS A 235 -7.89 6.04 38.88
CA HIS A 235 -7.62 5.44 40.18
C HIS A 235 -8.51 6.03 41.29
N VAL A 236 -9.25 5.15 41.98
CA VAL A 236 -10.06 5.50 43.14
C VAL A 236 -9.28 5.10 44.41
N PRO A 237 -8.72 6.06 45.18
CA PRO A 237 -7.82 5.75 46.29
C PRO A 237 -8.47 4.99 47.47
N SER A 238 -9.80 4.96 47.54
CA SER A 238 -10.58 4.42 48.67
C SER A 238 -10.92 2.93 48.57
N LEU A 239 -10.33 2.18 47.62
CA LEU A 239 -10.58 0.75 47.41
C LEU A 239 -9.28 -0.02 47.61
N GLU A 240 -9.20 -0.79 48.70
CA GLU A 240 -7.99 -1.57 49.06
C GLU A 240 -7.81 -2.82 48.18
N GLU A 241 -8.88 -3.40 47.60
CA GLU A 241 -8.81 -4.58 46.72
C GLU A 241 -9.69 -4.47 45.44
N PRO A 242 -9.24 -3.78 44.39
CA PRO A 242 -9.99 -3.68 43.13
C PRO A 242 -9.88 -4.96 42.28
N SER A 243 -10.97 -5.35 41.62
CA SER A 243 -11.03 -6.44 40.61
C SER A 243 -10.07 -6.22 39.43
N TYR A 244 -9.53 -7.32 38.86
CA TYR A 244 -8.62 -7.34 37.71
C TYR A 244 -9.10 -6.46 36.53
N ALA A 245 -10.40 -6.52 36.20
CA ALA A 245 -10.97 -5.73 35.10
C ALA A 245 -10.93 -4.22 35.37
N ARG A 246 -11.09 -3.79 36.64
CA ARG A 246 -10.99 -2.38 37.04
C ARG A 246 -9.56 -1.87 37.03
N ARG A 247 -8.59 -2.72 37.38
CA ARG A 247 -7.16 -2.41 37.29
C ARG A 247 -6.72 -2.20 35.84
N LEU A 248 -7.13 -3.09 34.93
CA LEU A 248 -6.86 -2.96 33.50
C LEU A 248 -7.52 -1.71 32.91
N LEU A 249 -8.78 -1.44 33.25
CA LEU A 249 -9.48 -0.22 32.81
C LEU A 249 -8.80 1.06 33.30
N ALA A 250 -8.40 1.14 34.58
CA ALA A 250 -7.74 2.32 35.14
C ALA A 250 -6.39 2.59 34.48
N ALA A 251 -5.61 1.54 34.19
CA ALA A 251 -4.32 1.67 33.54
C ALA A 251 -4.44 2.10 32.08
N VAL A 252 -5.38 1.49 31.32
CA VAL A 252 -5.71 1.91 29.94
C VAL A 252 -6.20 3.36 29.91
N VAL A 253 -7.09 3.74 30.82
CA VAL A 253 -7.60 5.11 30.95
C VAL A 253 -6.48 6.10 31.26
N GLU A 254 -5.51 5.72 32.10
CA GLU A 254 -4.36 6.56 32.42
C GLU A 254 -3.44 6.74 31.20
N GLY A 255 -3.17 5.69 30.42
CA GLY A 255 -2.42 5.78 29.17
C GLY A 255 -3.13 6.64 28.11
N VAL A 256 -4.44 6.48 27.97
CA VAL A 256 -5.25 7.28 27.05
C VAL A 256 -5.30 8.74 27.48
N ALA A 257 -5.53 9.01 28.78
CA ALA A 257 -5.65 10.36 29.31
C ALA A 257 -4.31 11.12 29.36
N ARG A 258 -3.17 10.43 29.51
CA ARG A 258 -1.85 11.07 29.60
C ARG A 258 -1.04 11.01 28.31
N GLY A 259 -1.32 10.09 27.41
CA GLY A 259 -0.65 9.98 26.11
C GLY A 259 -1.54 10.38 24.95
N LEU A 260 -2.61 9.60 24.72
CA LEU A 260 -3.38 9.73 23.49
C LEU A 260 -4.10 11.08 23.36
N LEU A 261 -4.74 11.57 24.43
CA LEU A 261 -5.45 12.86 24.41
C LEU A 261 -4.54 14.07 24.11
N PRO A 262 -3.42 14.29 24.81
CA PRO A 262 -2.52 15.40 24.48
C PRO A 262 -1.87 15.22 23.09
N SER A 263 -1.57 13.99 22.69
CA SER A 263 -1.07 13.71 21.34
C SER A 263 -2.06 14.10 20.25
N LEU A 264 -3.37 13.82 20.43
CA LEU A 264 -4.40 14.24 19.49
C LEU A 264 -4.52 15.77 19.39
N ALA A 265 -4.35 16.49 20.50
CA ALA A 265 -4.34 17.96 20.49
C ALA A 265 -3.16 18.51 19.66
N VAL A 266 -1.97 17.92 19.80
CA VAL A 266 -0.78 18.30 19.03
C VAL A 266 -0.97 17.98 17.54
N VAL A 267 -1.50 16.80 17.21
CA VAL A 267 -1.79 16.41 15.81
C VAL A 267 -2.83 17.34 15.19
N ALA A 268 -3.88 17.71 15.91
CA ALA A 268 -4.90 18.64 15.41
C ALA A 268 -4.30 20.01 15.05
N VAL A 269 -3.41 20.55 15.91
CA VAL A 269 -2.69 21.80 15.62
C VAL A 269 -1.75 21.63 14.42
N LEU A 270 -1.02 20.53 14.34
CA LEU A 270 -0.12 20.23 13.22
C LEU A 270 -0.88 20.17 11.88
N VAL A 271 -2.03 19.49 11.84
CA VAL A 271 -2.89 19.41 10.65
C VAL A 271 -3.38 20.80 10.22
N VAL A 272 -3.77 21.64 11.19
CA VAL A 272 -4.16 23.03 10.88
C VAL A 272 -2.99 23.81 10.28
N MET A 273 -1.79 23.70 10.86
CA MET A 273 -0.60 24.38 10.34
C MET A 273 -0.22 23.92 8.92
N LEU A 274 -0.33 22.62 8.63
CA LEU A 274 -0.12 22.08 7.28
C LEU A 274 -1.20 22.55 6.29
N SER A 275 -2.47 22.57 6.71
CA SER A 275 -3.58 23.03 5.86
C SER A 275 -3.49 24.50 5.47
N LEU A 276 -2.83 25.30 6.31
CA LEU A 276 -2.60 26.72 6.09
C LEU A 276 -1.27 27.00 5.36
N GLY A 277 -0.49 25.96 5.02
CA GLY A 277 0.79 26.08 4.34
C GLY A 277 1.84 26.83 5.17
N LEU A 278 1.80 26.71 6.51
CA LEU A 278 2.77 27.34 7.43
C LEU A 278 4.06 26.52 7.57
N LEU A 279 4.00 25.23 7.21
CA LEU A 279 5.08 24.25 7.31
C LEU A 279 5.51 23.77 5.91
N ASP A 280 5.67 24.72 4.98
CA ASP A 280 6.24 24.45 3.65
C ASP A 280 7.78 24.51 3.70
N GLY A 281 8.44 23.79 2.78
CA GLY A 281 9.90 23.75 2.65
C GLY A 281 10.62 22.76 3.58
N LEU A 282 11.95 22.77 3.53
CA LEU A 282 12.81 21.82 4.27
C LEU A 282 12.59 21.89 5.78
N PHE A 283 12.50 23.11 6.34
CA PHE A 283 12.21 23.32 7.76
C PHE A 283 10.85 22.73 8.17
N GLY A 284 9.81 22.99 7.38
CA GLY A 284 8.47 22.47 7.62
C GLY A 284 8.43 20.94 7.60
N ALA A 285 9.16 20.30 6.69
CA ALA A 285 9.32 18.86 6.64
C ALA A 285 10.01 18.31 7.91
N ILE A 286 11.13 18.90 8.32
CA ILE A 286 11.87 18.51 9.54
C ILE A 286 10.96 18.63 10.78
N VAL A 287 10.26 19.75 10.94
CA VAL A 287 9.36 19.99 12.06
C VAL A 287 8.20 19.00 12.07
N THR A 288 7.62 18.70 10.91
CA THR A 288 6.51 17.75 10.79
C THR A 288 6.93 16.34 11.18
N VAL A 289 8.09 15.87 10.71
CA VAL A 289 8.66 14.56 11.06
C VAL A 289 8.99 14.51 12.55
N ALA A 290 9.62 15.54 13.11
CA ALA A 290 9.95 15.62 14.52
C ALA A 290 8.71 15.57 15.43
N ILE A 291 7.68 16.36 15.14
CA ILE A 291 6.42 16.38 15.90
C ILE A 291 5.70 15.03 15.79
N THR A 292 5.64 14.44 14.60
CA THR A 292 4.99 13.14 14.39
C THR A 292 5.68 12.04 15.18
N ASN A 293 7.01 11.97 15.15
CA ASN A 293 7.78 10.99 15.92
C ASN A 293 7.67 11.23 17.44
N LEU A 294 7.64 12.49 17.90
CA LEU A 294 7.39 12.82 19.30
C LEU A 294 5.99 12.33 19.75
N VAL A 295 4.97 12.53 18.92
CA VAL A 295 3.60 12.05 19.20
C VAL A 295 3.56 10.53 19.31
N ILE A 296 4.20 9.82 18.37
CA ILE A 296 4.30 8.35 18.42
C ILE A 296 5.02 7.91 19.70
N PHE A 297 6.13 8.54 20.04
CA PHE A 297 6.86 8.26 21.27
C PHE A 297 6.00 8.44 22.52
N VAL A 298 5.27 9.56 22.63
CA VAL A 298 4.38 9.83 23.77
C VAL A 298 3.25 8.80 23.86
N VAL A 299 2.65 8.41 22.74
CA VAL A 299 1.59 7.38 22.70
C VAL A 299 2.13 6.03 23.14
N VAL A 300 3.27 5.61 22.61
CA VAL A 300 3.89 4.32 22.95
C VAL A 300 4.36 4.30 24.39
N ALA A 301 5.00 5.37 24.88
CA ALA A 301 5.44 5.49 26.27
C ALA A 301 4.24 5.50 27.25
N ALA A 302 3.14 6.15 26.89
CA ALA A 302 1.92 6.14 27.69
C ALA A 302 1.26 4.76 27.69
N LEU A 303 1.25 4.06 26.55
CA LEU A 303 0.71 2.71 26.46
C LEU A 303 1.58 1.70 27.20
N ALA A 304 2.90 1.83 27.16
CA ALA A 304 3.83 1.01 27.94
C ALA A 304 3.65 1.26 29.44
N ASN A 305 3.56 2.52 29.88
CA ASN A 305 3.30 2.83 31.29
C ASN A 305 1.92 2.35 31.76
N ALA A 306 0.89 2.42 30.89
CA ALA A 306 -0.41 1.83 31.14
C ALA A 306 -0.35 0.30 31.25
N ALA A 307 0.41 -0.37 30.38
CA ALA A 307 0.54 -1.82 30.40
C ALA A 307 1.29 -2.34 31.64
N PHE A 308 2.30 -1.59 32.12
CA PHE A 308 3.22 -2.07 33.17
C PHE A 308 3.03 -1.42 34.56
N THR A 309 2.31 -0.29 34.66
CA THR A 309 1.93 0.42 35.91
C THR A 309 3.00 0.37 37.04
N PRO A 310 4.17 1.03 36.88
CA PRO A 310 5.32 0.86 37.76
C PRO A 310 5.26 1.56 39.14
N HIS A 311 4.20 2.34 39.42
CA HIS A 311 4.13 3.23 40.59
C HIS A 311 3.05 2.90 41.63
N LEU A 312 2.20 1.89 41.39
CA LEU A 312 1.15 1.47 42.34
C LEU A 312 1.14 -0.05 42.51
N PRO A 313 1.78 -0.60 43.58
CA PRO A 313 1.90 -2.03 43.80
C PRO A 313 0.57 -2.80 43.79
N ASN A 314 -0.49 -2.19 44.34
CA ASN A 314 -1.80 -2.81 44.60
C ASN A 314 -2.73 -2.83 43.37
N TRP A 315 -2.39 -2.11 42.30
CA TRP A 315 -3.22 -1.98 41.09
C TRP A 315 -2.63 -2.72 39.87
N ARG A 316 -1.63 -3.59 40.11
CA ARG A 316 -1.01 -4.41 39.06
C ARG A 316 -1.99 -5.40 38.43
N VAL A 317 -1.94 -5.47 37.10
CA VAL A 317 -2.68 -6.43 36.25
C VAL A 317 -1.86 -7.68 35.97
N THR A 318 -0.54 -7.68 36.25
CA THR A 318 0.35 -8.83 35.98
C THR A 318 1.13 -9.25 37.22
N ASN A 319 1.31 -10.56 37.39
CA ASN A 319 1.92 -11.19 38.57
C ASN A 319 3.46 -11.27 38.48
N PHE A 320 4.12 -10.20 38.00
CA PHE A 320 5.57 -10.14 37.83
C PHE A 320 6.26 -9.22 38.86
N SER A 321 7.46 -9.63 39.27
CA SER A 321 8.30 -8.97 40.29
C SER A 321 8.75 -7.55 39.91
N ASP A 322 8.94 -6.70 40.93
CA ASP A 322 9.18 -5.24 40.87
C ASP A 322 10.29 -4.79 39.90
N GLU A 323 11.34 -5.58 39.73
CA GLU A 323 12.48 -5.20 38.89
C GLU A 323 12.28 -5.47 37.40
N SER A 324 11.45 -6.45 37.05
CA SER A 324 11.29 -6.92 35.67
C SER A 324 10.44 -5.96 34.84
N SER A 325 9.37 -5.43 35.45
CA SER A 325 8.43 -4.49 34.82
C SER A 325 9.04 -3.09 34.63
N LYS A 326 9.86 -2.61 35.57
CA LYS A 326 10.61 -1.35 35.40
C LYS A 326 11.66 -1.46 34.30
N ARG A 327 12.37 -2.60 34.21
CA ARG A 327 13.36 -2.86 33.15
C ARG A 327 12.71 -3.02 31.78
N ALA A 328 11.56 -3.69 31.67
CA ALA A 328 10.83 -3.84 30.41
C ALA A 328 10.27 -2.50 29.90
N SER A 329 9.65 -1.69 30.77
CA SER A 329 9.15 -0.35 30.39
C SER A 329 10.30 0.57 29.95
N HIS A 330 11.41 0.63 30.69
CA HIS A 330 12.58 1.41 30.29
C HIS A 330 13.19 0.92 28.97
N ARG A 331 13.24 -0.41 28.74
CA ARG A 331 13.75 -0.97 27.48
C ARG A 331 12.84 -0.67 26.30
N ILE A 332 11.53 -0.72 26.47
CA ILE A 332 10.57 -0.36 25.41
C ILE A 332 10.61 1.13 25.13
N ILE A 333 10.70 1.99 26.15
CA ILE A 333 10.86 3.44 25.99
C ILE A 333 12.21 3.74 25.31
N ALA A 334 13.29 3.07 25.69
CA ALA A 334 14.60 3.23 25.06
C ALA A 334 14.59 2.78 23.60
N LEU A 335 13.99 1.62 23.29
CA LEU A 335 13.85 1.13 21.91
C LEU A 335 12.98 2.05 21.04
N THR A 336 11.91 2.62 21.62
CA THR A 336 11.05 3.58 20.93
C THR A 336 11.76 4.91 20.71
N ALA A 337 12.56 5.38 21.67
CA ALA A 337 13.40 6.56 21.51
C ALA A 337 14.44 6.36 20.40
N VAL A 338 15.11 5.20 20.37
CA VAL A 338 16.07 4.86 19.30
C VAL A 338 15.36 4.80 17.95
N PHE A 339 14.19 4.16 17.85
CA PHE A 339 13.43 4.12 16.61
C PHE A 339 12.98 5.50 16.14
N ALA A 340 12.49 6.35 17.06
CA ALA A 340 12.08 7.72 16.76
C ALA A 340 13.27 8.56 16.26
N ILE A 341 14.45 8.43 16.87
CA ILE A 341 15.67 9.13 16.46
C ILE A 341 16.13 8.66 15.08
N THR A 342 16.21 7.35 14.84
CA THR A 342 16.62 6.80 13.54
C THR A 342 15.67 7.24 12.42
N ASN A 343 14.36 7.26 12.67
CA ASN A 343 13.35 7.69 11.69
C ASN A 343 13.30 9.22 11.48
N THR A 344 13.83 10.04 12.40
CA THR A 344 14.02 11.49 12.17
C THR A 344 15.27 11.82 11.35
N LEU A 345 16.22 10.90 11.28
CA LEU A 345 17.54 11.08 10.65
C LEU A 345 17.64 10.47 9.24
N SER A 346 16.69 9.61 8.85
CA SER A 346 16.51 9.13 7.46
C SER A 346 15.54 10.02 6.70
#